data_AF-B8MM18-F1
#
_entry.id   AF-B8MM18-F1
#
_cell.length_a   1.000
_cell.length_b   1.000
_cell.length_c   1.000
_cell.angle_alpha   90.00
_cell.angle_beta   90.00
_cell.angle_gamma   90.00
#
_symmetry.space_group_name_H-M   'P 1'
#
loop_
_entity.id
_entity.type
_entity.pdbx_description
1 polymer ?
#
loop_
_entity_poly.entity_id
_entity_poly.type
_entity_poly.pdbx_seq_one_letter_code
_entity_poly.pdbx_strand_id
1 'polypeptide(L)'
;MVVKIWDITQVYTQVKTKLERLIIANLPIEMQDKYLLDLLLLVEGPLYGIPEAGVHWFRTYQAYHLNKLNMETSTYDPCLLISKLGDNEFGLMGIGEQAALQEASFKAKLKTRLSETKPLEFNSARITLQNGIVNLQQKGQAAKI
;
A
#
# COMPACT_ATOMS: atom_id res chain seq x y z
N MET A 1 -12.38 -21.52 -6.50
CA MET A 1 -11.46 -20.40 -6.16
C MET A 1 -12.15 -19.47 -5.17
N VAL A 2 -11.53 -19.13 -4.03
CA VAL A 2 -12.09 -18.19 -3.04
C VAL A 2 -11.19 -16.96 -2.97
N VAL A 3 -11.67 -15.82 -3.45
CA VAL A 3 -10.92 -14.56 -3.40
C VAL A 3 -11.36 -13.77 -2.17
N LYS A 4 -10.42 -13.49 -1.27
CA LYS A 4 -10.60 -12.70 -0.04
C LYS A 4 -9.89 -11.36 -0.23
N ILE A 5 -10.58 -10.24 -0.03
CA ILE A 5 -10.03 -8.90 -0.31
C ILE A 5 -10.02 -8.04 0.96
N TRP A 6 -8.99 -7.22 1.10
CA TRP A 6 -8.77 -6.29 2.22
C TRP A 6 -8.60 -4.86 1.71
N ASP A 7 -9.58 -4.00 1.96
CA ASP A 7 -9.49 -2.59 1.58
C ASP A 7 -8.89 -1.78 2.72
N ILE A 8 -7.60 -1.44 2.59
CA ILE A 8 -6.88 -0.65 3.59
C ILE A 8 -7.12 0.83 3.31
N THR A 9 -7.79 1.53 4.24
CA THR A 9 -8.21 2.92 4.03
C THR A 9 -7.10 3.94 4.28
N GLN A 10 -6.12 3.61 5.12
CA GLN A 10 -5.02 4.54 5.43
C GLN A 10 -3.81 3.78 6.01
N VAL A 11 -2.63 3.94 5.41
CA VAL A 11 -1.35 3.42 5.94
C VAL A 11 -0.29 4.51 5.86
N TYR A 12 -0.40 5.52 6.73
CA TYR A 12 0.74 6.42 6.96
C TYR A 12 1.61 5.79 8.03
N THR A 13 2.42 4.82 7.62
CA THR A 13 3.50 4.37 8.49
C THR A 13 4.51 5.51 8.59
N GLN A 14 4.89 5.88 9.81
CA GLN A 14 6.01 6.80 9.96
C GLN A 14 7.30 6.03 9.67
N VAL A 15 8.16 6.64 8.88
CA VAL A 15 9.46 6.07 8.59
C VAL A 15 10.34 6.13 9.84
N LYS A 16 11.00 5.02 10.15
CA LYS A 16 12.02 4.94 11.21
C LYS A 16 13.45 5.13 10.71
N THR A 17 13.69 5.01 9.41
CA THR A 17 15.03 5.20 8.83
C THR A 17 15.30 6.67 8.57
N LYS A 18 16.53 7.12 8.87
CA LYS A 18 16.95 8.47 8.55
C LYS A 18 17.31 8.61 7.07
N LEU A 19 17.27 9.85 6.58
CA LEU A 19 17.83 10.17 5.27
C LEU A 19 19.37 10.08 5.32
N GLU A 20 19.96 9.53 4.25
CA GLU A 20 21.42 9.48 4.06
C GLU A 20 22.03 10.86 3.80
N ARG A 21 21.20 11.82 3.36
CA ARG A 21 21.63 13.18 3.06
C ARG A 21 20.90 14.19 3.92
N LEU A 22 21.58 15.29 4.21
CA LEU A 22 21.01 16.44 4.89
C LEU A 22 20.09 17.19 3.95
N ILE A 23 18.81 17.29 4.29
CA ILE A 23 17.83 18.11 3.55
C ILE A 23 17.31 19.17 4.50
N ILE A 24 17.49 20.43 4.10
CA ILE A 24 16.98 21.60 4.80
C ILE A 24 16.00 22.30 3.88
N ALA A 25 14.83 22.67 4.39
CA ALA A 25 13.80 23.37 3.66
C ALA A 25 13.39 24.66 4.37
N ASN A 26 12.97 25.66 3.61
CA ASN A 26 12.32 26.84 4.18
C ASN A 26 10.94 26.47 4.72
N LEU A 27 10.46 27.27 5.67
CA LEU A 27 9.10 27.12 6.18
C LEU A 27 8.06 27.36 5.06
N PRO A 28 7.04 26.49 4.90
CA PRO A 28 5.92 26.74 3.99
C PRO A 28 5.21 28.04 4.32
N ILE A 29 4.69 28.73 3.30
CA ILE A 29 4.04 30.04 3.47
C ILE A 29 2.85 29.97 4.44
N GLU A 30 2.18 28.81 4.49
CA GLU A 30 1.04 28.52 5.36
C GLU A 30 1.40 28.35 6.85
N MET A 31 2.70 28.34 7.18
CA MET A 31 3.20 28.20 8.54
C MET A 31 4.03 29.42 8.98
N GLN A 32 4.40 30.34 8.08
CA GLN A 32 5.29 31.46 8.42
C GLN A 32 4.72 32.39 9.48
N ASP A 33 3.40 32.47 9.62
CA ASP A 33 2.69 33.25 10.64
C ASP A 33 2.80 32.67 12.05
N LYS A 34 3.12 31.37 12.18
CA LYS A 34 3.13 30.63 13.45
C LYS A 34 4.51 30.51 14.08
N TYR A 35 5.56 30.86 13.33
CA TYR A 35 6.94 30.63 13.74
C TYR A 35 7.77 31.90 13.52
N LEU A 36 8.92 31.97 14.19
CA LEU A 36 9.85 33.09 14.03
C LEU A 36 10.39 33.17 12.59
N LEU A 37 10.74 34.39 12.17
CA LEU A 37 11.46 34.61 10.92
C LEU A 37 12.79 33.84 10.93
N ASP A 38 13.23 33.38 9.75
CA ASP A 38 14.49 32.66 9.52
C ASP A 38 14.58 31.23 10.11
N LEU A 39 13.45 30.62 10.46
CA LEU A 39 13.40 29.20 10.82
C LEU A 39 13.51 28.30 9.57
N LEU A 40 14.39 27.30 9.68
CA LEU A 40 14.59 26.26 8.69
C LEU A 40 14.06 24.92 9.21
N LEU A 41 13.48 24.12 8.32
CA LEU A 41 13.04 22.76 8.60
C LEU A 41 14.16 21.78 8.27
N LEU A 42 14.55 20.97 9.25
CA LEU A 42 15.39 19.80 9.03
C LEU A 42 14.50 18.61 8.69
N VAL A 43 14.66 18.05 7.50
CA VAL A 43 13.94 16.83 7.11
C VAL A 43 14.75 15.62 7.55
N GLU A 44 14.28 14.90 8.56
CA GLU A 44 14.99 13.74 9.13
C GLU A 44 14.68 12.41 8.44
N GLY A 45 13.51 12.30 7.80
CA GLY A 45 13.01 11.06 7.23
C GLY A 45 12.57 11.20 5.76
N PRO A 46 12.52 10.09 5.00
CA PRO A 46 12.09 10.09 3.61
C PRO A 46 10.58 10.36 3.48
N LEU A 47 10.26 11.64 3.31
CA LEU A 47 8.93 12.15 2.95
C LEU A 47 8.60 11.91 1.47
N TYR A 48 7.31 11.86 1.15
CA TYR A 48 6.86 11.71 -0.24
C TYR A 48 7.42 12.84 -1.13
N GLY A 49 7.95 12.49 -2.30
CA GLY A 49 8.63 13.43 -3.20
C GLY A 49 10.15 13.53 -2.98
N ILE A 50 10.69 12.97 -1.89
CA ILE A 50 12.13 12.82 -1.72
C ILE A 50 12.59 11.56 -2.48
N PRO A 51 13.61 11.65 -3.36
CA PRO A 51 14.13 10.50 -4.12
C PRO A 51 14.37 9.23 -3.29
N GLU A 52 14.87 9.37 -2.08
CA GLU A 52 15.15 8.27 -1.15
C GLU A 52 13.88 7.56 -0.64
N ALA A 53 12.72 8.24 -0.69
CA ALA A 53 11.47 7.70 -0.20
C ALA A 53 10.95 6.55 -1.06
N GLY A 54 11.06 6.63 -2.39
CA GLY A 54 10.64 5.55 -3.26
C GLY A 54 11.37 4.23 -2.94
N VAL A 55 12.70 4.31 -2.82
CA VAL A 55 13.55 3.14 -2.49
C VAL A 55 13.28 2.66 -1.06
N HIS A 56 13.14 3.57 -0.10
CA HIS A 56 12.78 3.21 1.27
C HIS A 56 11.47 2.43 1.32
N TRP A 57 10.40 2.97 0.72
CA TRP A 57 9.09 2.34 0.74
C TRP A 57 9.07 1.02 -0.01
N PHE A 58 9.75 0.94 -1.17
CA PHE A 58 9.89 -0.31 -1.90
C PHE A 58 10.58 -1.39 -1.05
N ARG A 59 11.74 -1.09 -0.45
CA ARG A 59 12.47 -2.04 0.41
C ARG A 59 11.65 -2.45 1.62
N THR A 60 11.05 -1.49 2.33
CA THR A 60 10.23 -1.76 3.52
C THR A 60 9.05 -2.66 3.16
N TYR A 61 8.35 -2.36 2.07
CA TYR A 61 7.20 -3.14 1.61
C TYR A 61 7.63 -4.55 1.16
N GLN A 62 8.65 -4.65 0.31
CA GLN A 62 9.13 -5.92 -0.21
C GLN A 62 9.66 -6.82 0.92
N ALA A 63 10.47 -6.29 1.84
CA ALA A 63 11.00 -7.05 2.98
C ALA A 63 9.87 -7.57 3.88
N TYR A 64 8.82 -6.77 4.09
CA TYR A 64 7.66 -7.23 4.85
C TYR A 64 6.97 -8.42 4.17
N HIS A 65 6.71 -8.36 2.86
CA HIS A 65 6.04 -9.46 2.16
C HIS A 65 6.90 -10.74 2.12
N LEU A 66 8.20 -10.60 1.89
CA LEU A 66 9.12 -11.74 1.86
C LEU A 66 9.27 -12.39 3.24
N ASN A 67 9.49 -11.58 4.27
CA ASN A 67 9.88 -12.10 5.59
C ASN A 67 8.69 -12.36 6.53
N LYS A 68 7.60 -11.60 6.41
CA LYS A 68 6.44 -11.71 7.29
C LYS A 68 5.30 -12.48 6.65
N LEU A 69 5.03 -12.25 5.36
CA LEU A 69 3.93 -12.91 4.65
C LEU A 69 4.35 -14.20 3.93
N ASN A 70 5.59 -14.64 4.11
CA ASN A 70 6.15 -15.86 3.50
C ASN A 70 5.89 -15.93 1.98
N MET A 71 6.14 -14.81 1.29
CA MET A 71 6.07 -14.74 -0.17
C MET A 71 7.48 -14.87 -0.78
N GLU A 72 7.53 -15.10 -2.07
CA GLU A 72 8.74 -15.01 -2.88
C GLU A 72 8.52 -14.15 -4.11
N THR A 73 9.62 -13.68 -4.66
CA THR A 73 9.63 -12.95 -5.91
C THR A 73 9.60 -13.94 -7.08
N SER A 74 8.75 -13.65 -8.07
CA SER A 74 8.70 -14.40 -9.33
C SER A 74 10.05 -14.36 -10.04
N THR A 75 10.43 -15.47 -10.68
CA THR A 75 11.63 -15.52 -11.53
C THR A 75 11.49 -14.70 -12.80
N TYR A 76 10.25 -14.33 -13.20
CA TYR A 76 9.98 -13.54 -14.40
C TYR A 76 9.94 -12.04 -14.15
N ASP A 77 9.38 -11.61 -13.00
CA ASP A 77 9.23 -10.20 -12.65
C ASP A 77 9.56 -9.97 -11.17
N PRO A 78 10.60 -9.18 -10.84
CA PRO A 78 11.01 -8.93 -9.47
C PRO A 78 9.97 -8.20 -8.61
N CYS A 79 9.01 -7.52 -9.25
CA CYS A 79 7.90 -6.83 -8.59
C CYS A 79 6.69 -7.74 -8.36
N LEU A 80 6.65 -8.91 -9.00
CA LEU A 80 5.59 -9.90 -8.80
C LEU A 80 5.93 -10.79 -7.60
N LEU A 81 5.12 -10.71 -6.56
CA LEU A 81 5.24 -11.53 -5.35
C LEU A 81 4.22 -12.66 -5.38
N ILE A 82 4.66 -13.87 -5.07
CA ILE A 82 3.88 -15.11 -5.10
C ILE A 82 3.92 -15.73 -3.70
N SER A 83 2.76 -16.17 -3.20
CA SER A 83 2.68 -16.87 -1.91
C SER A 83 3.39 -18.23 -1.98
N LYS A 84 4.18 -18.56 -0.95
CA LYS A 84 4.76 -19.91 -0.80
C LYS A 84 3.79 -20.94 -0.22
N LEU A 85 2.57 -20.55 0.14
CA LEU A 85 1.55 -21.47 0.63
C LEU A 85 0.99 -22.32 -0.51
N GLY A 86 0.85 -23.63 -0.26
CA GLY A 86 0.51 -24.63 -1.26
C GLY A 86 -0.78 -24.38 -2.04
N ASP A 87 -0.86 -25.07 -3.18
CA ASP A 87 -1.73 -25.04 -4.38
C ASP A 87 -3.16 -24.45 -4.33
N ASN A 88 -3.73 -24.10 -3.17
CA ASN A 88 -5.12 -23.66 -3.04
C ASN A 88 -5.33 -22.17 -2.65
N GLU A 89 -4.28 -21.42 -2.27
CA GLU A 89 -4.41 -19.99 -1.94
C GLU A 89 -3.36 -19.12 -2.69
N PHE A 90 -3.78 -18.55 -3.83
CA PHE A 90 -2.97 -17.62 -4.61
C PHE A 90 -3.18 -16.18 -4.11
N GLY A 91 -2.14 -15.58 -3.53
CA GLY A 91 -2.13 -14.19 -3.09
C GLY A 91 -1.60 -13.28 -4.20
N LEU A 92 -2.47 -12.50 -4.84
CA LEU A 92 -2.07 -11.37 -5.69
C LEU A 92 -2.05 -10.09 -4.85
N MET A 93 -1.04 -9.25 -5.09
CA MET A 93 -0.72 -8.08 -4.28
C MET A 93 -1.96 -7.19 -4.03
N GLY A 94 -2.27 -6.98 -2.74
CA GLY A 94 -3.47 -6.29 -2.23
C GLY A 94 -4.13 -6.98 -1.03
N ILE A 95 -3.74 -8.22 -0.71
CA ILE A 95 -4.37 -9.03 0.34
C ILE A 95 -3.38 -9.20 1.50
N GLY A 96 -3.45 -8.30 2.48
CA GLY A 96 -2.67 -8.39 3.72
C GLY A 96 -3.17 -9.49 4.67
N GLU A 97 -2.28 -9.99 5.53
CA GLU A 97 -2.61 -10.94 6.59
C GLU A 97 -3.27 -10.24 7.78
N GLN A 98 -4.36 -10.82 8.28
CA GLN A 98 -5.26 -10.19 9.26
C GLN A 98 -4.57 -9.86 10.59
N ALA A 99 -3.68 -10.75 11.04
CA ALA A 99 -2.99 -10.61 12.32
C ALA A 99 -2.07 -9.38 12.34
N ALA A 100 -1.34 -9.14 11.26
CA ALA A 100 -0.38 -8.07 11.20
C ALA A 100 -1.01 -6.68 10.98
N LEU A 101 -2.17 -6.60 10.31
CA LEU A 101 -2.95 -5.37 10.23
C LEU A 101 -3.52 -4.95 11.60
N GLN A 102 -3.94 -5.94 12.40
CA GLN A 102 -4.42 -5.71 13.77
C GLN A 102 -3.29 -5.29 14.71
N GLU A 103 -2.14 -5.98 14.64
CA GLU A 103 -0.95 -5.63 15.42
C GLU A 103 -0.48 -4.20 15.12
N ALA A 104 -0.46 -3.81 13.84
CA ALA A 104 -0.06 -2.47 13.43
C ALA A 104 -1.13 -1.40 13.65
N SER A 105 -2.30 -1.76 14.18
CA SER A 105 -3.43 -0.84 14.43
C SER A 105 -3.85 -0.01 13.20
N PHE A 106 -3.68 -0.57 12.00
CA PHE A 106 -4.07 0.13 10.78
C PHE A 106 -5.60 0.18 10.64
N LYS A 107 -6.10 1.33 10.18
CA LYS A 107 -7.50 1.44 9.76
C LYS A 107 -7.67 0.67 8.45
N ALA A 108 -8.31 -0.48 8.54
CA ALA A 108 -8.70 -1.29 7.40
C ALA A 108 -10.19 -1.65 7.48
N LYS A 109 -10.84 -1.78 6.32
CA LYS A 109 -12.20 -2.32 6.27
C LYS A 109 -12.16 -3.81 6.59
N LEU A 110 -13.29 -4.34 7.06
CA LEU A 110 -13.42 -5.76 7.36
C LEU A 110 -13.14 -6.60 6.09
N LYS A 111 -12.49 -7.75 6.28
CA LYS A 111 -12.28 -8.74 5.22
C LYS A 111 -13.59 -9.04 4.51
N THR A 112 -13.59 -8.95 3.19
CA THR A 112 -14.78 -9.30 2.40
C THR A 112 -14.47 -10.43 1.44
N ARG A 113 -15.42 -11.36 1.29
CA ARG A 113 -15.33 -12.44 0.30
C ARG A 113 -15.96 -11.95 -1.01
N LEU A 114 -15.23 -12.09 -2.10
CA LEU A 114 -15.78 -11.82 -3.43
C LEU A 114 -16.80 -12.91 -3.78
N SER A 115 -17.98 -12.51 -4.22
CA SER A 115 -19.03 -13.40 -4.71
C SER A 115 -19.57 -12.90 -6.04
N GLU A 116 -20.18 -13.78 -6.83
CA GLU A 116 -20.79 -13.40 -8.12
C GLU A 116 -21.97 -12.44 -7.94
N THR A 117 -22.64 -12.54 -6.80
CA THR A 117 -23.81 -11.73 -6.47
C THR A 117 -23.50 -10.35 -5.90
N LYS A 118 -22.26 -10.11 -5.43
CA LYS A 118 -21.89 -8.89 -4.72
C LYS A 118 -20.57 -8.33 -5.24
N PRO A 119 -20.61 -7.24 -6.04
CA PRO A 119 -19.41 -6.48 -6.38
C PRO A 119 -18.73 -5.97 -5.12
N LEU A 120 -17.40 -5.94 -5.13
CA LEU A 120 -16.60 -5.31 -4.08
C LEU A 120 -16.07 -3.97 -4.56
N GLU A 121 -16.30 -2.93 -3.77
CA GLU A 121 -15.69 -1.64 -3.97
C GLU A 121 -14.34 -1.63 -3.24
N PHE A 122 -13.24 -1.49 -3.99
CA PHE A 122 -11.88 -1.51 -3.47
C PHE A 122 -11.16 -0.23 -3.94
N ASN A 123 -10.88 0.70 -3.02
CA ASN A 123 -10.36 2.02 -3.37
C ASN A 123 -11.15 2.67 -4.52
N SER A 124 -10.44 3.11 -5.56
CA SER A 124 -10.97 3.71 -6.79
C SER A 124 -11.38 2.67 -7.84
N ALA A 125 -11.59 1.40 -7.46
CA ALA A 125 -11.96 0.33 -8.38
C ALA A 125 -13.16 -0.49 -7.87
N ARG A 126 -13.86 -1.13 -8.80
CA ARG A 126 -14.93 -2.09 -8.59
C ARG A 126 -14.45 -3.47 -9.05
N ILE A 127 -14.59 -4.47 -8.19
CA ILE A 127 -14.20 -5.86 -8.43
C ILE A 127 -15.47 -6.69 -8.57
N THR A 128 -15.61 -7.43 -9.66
CA THR A 128 -16.72 -8.34 -9.91
C THR A 128 -16.22 -9.76 -10.20
N LEU A 129 -17.02 -10.77 -9.86
CA LEU A 129 -16.79 -12.16 -10.22
C LEU A 129 -17.90 -12.58 -11.19
N GLN A 130 -17.55 -13.05 -12.37
CA GLN A 130 -18.50 -13.54 -13.37
C GLN A 130 -17.98 -14.84 -13.95
N ASN A 131 -18.74 -15.94 -13.81
CA ASN A 131 -18.39 -17.27 -14.33
C ASN A 131 -16.97 -17.70 -13.90
N GLY A 132 -16.61 -17.44 -12.65
CA GLY A 132 -15.27 -17.72 -12.13
C GLY A 132 -14.15 -16.75 -12.57
N ILE A 133 -14.44 -15.76 -13.42
CA ILE A 133 -13.49 -14.73 -13.86
C ILE A 133 -13.59 -13.50 -12.95
N VAL A 134 -12.46 -13.08 -12.39
CA VAL A 134 -12.36 -11.85 -11.58
C VAL A 134 -12.06 -10.66 -12.50
N ASN A 135 -12.96 -9.69 -12.52
CA ASN A 135 -12.79 -8.44 -13.28
C ASN A 135 -12.54 -7.27 -12.32
N LEU A 136 -11.58 -6.41 -12.66
CA LEU A 136 -11.27 -5.17 -11.97
C LEU A 136 -11.58 -4.00 -12.91
N GLN A 137 -12.46 -3.10 -12.51
CA GLN A 137 -12.83 -1.90 -13.28
C GLN A 137 -12.52 -0.65 -12.48
N GLN A 138 -11.82 0.32 -13.05
CA GLN A 138 -11.58 1.59 -12.39
C GLN A 138 -12.87 2.43 -12.34
N LYS A 139 -13.20 2.99 -11.16
CA LYS A 139 -14.34 3.87 -10.97
C LYS A 139 -14.20 5.12 -11.83
N GLY A 140 -15.22 5.39 -12.64
CA GLY A 140 -15.35 6.66 -13.38
C GLY A 140 -14.66 6.72 -14.74
N GLN A 141 -13.89 5.70 -15.15
CA GLN A 141 -13.25 5.70 -16.47
C GLN A 141 -14.25 5.36 -17.60
N ALA A 142 -15.26 4.52 -17.31
CA ALA A 142 -16.33 4.18 -18.25
C ALA A 142 -17.49 5.21 -18.32
N ALA A 143 -17.47 6.25 -17.48
CA ALA A 143 -18.47 7.32 -17.51
C ALA A 143 -18.06 8.51 -18.41
N LYS A 144 -16.85 8.44 -18.99
CA LYS A 144 -16.26 9.48 -19.85
C LYS A 144 -16.02 8.99 -21.29
N ILE A 145 -16.62 7.88 -21.67
CA ILE A 145 -16.65 7.36 -23.04
C ILE A 145 -18.07 7.45 -23.54
#